data_AF-A0A433XFJ1-F1
#
_entry.id   AF-A0A433XFJ1-F1
#
_cell.length_a   1.000
_cell.length_b   1.000
_cell.length_c   1.000
_cell.angle_alpha   90.00
_cell.angle_beta   90.00
_cell.angle_gamma   90.00
#
_symmetry.space_group_name_H-M   'P 1'
#
loop_
_entity.id
_entity.type
_entity.pdbx_description
1 polymer ?
#
loop_
_entity_poly.entity_id
_entity_poly.type
_entity_poly.pdbx_seq_one_letter_code
_entity_poly.pdbx_strand_id
1 'polypeptide(L)'
;MSSPGDARIPVNVVAGPLPPMSEGVAVVTLAGALHAHAPGAECPACASRADVRTALFNLLEEARLGLRPEPLEVIVDAGSPERAERARAALSGLLPATGLRDHRVARRFVLKA
;
A
#
# COMPACT_ATOMS: atom_id res chain seq x y z
N MET A 1 -16.89 -22.55 -2.33
CA MET A 1 -16.83 -21.99 -0.96
C MET A 1 -15.45 -21.36 -0.82
N SER A 2 -15.37 -20.03 -0.89
CA SER A 2 -14.08 -19.32 -0.78
C SER A 2 -13.57 -19.43 0.65
N SER A 3 -12.28 -19.74 0.81
CA SER A 3 -11.63 -19.80 2.12
C SER A 3 -11.58 -18.37 2.70
N PRO A 4 -11.70 -18.17 4.02
CA PRO A 4 -11.66 -16.83 4.64
C PRO A 4 -10.38 -16.02 4.31
N GLY A 5 -9.32 -16.65 3.79
CA GLY A 5 -8.10 -15.98 3.30
C GLY A 5 -8.12 -15.46 1.85
N ASP A 6 -9.19 -15.69 1.07
CA ASP A 6 -9.28 -15.29 -0.34
C ASP A 6 -10.02 -13.96 -0.60
N ALA A 7 -10.68 -13.40 0.42
CA ALA A 7 -11.50 -12.21 0.28
C ALA A 7 -10.64 -10.95 0.10
N ARG A 8 -10.61 -10.34 -1.09
CA ARG A 8 -9.77 -9.16 -1.38
C ARG A 8 -10.03 -8.01 -0.41
N ILE A 9 -8.95 -7.44 0.13
CA ILE A 9 -9.00 -6.31 1.06
C ILE A 9 -9.12 -5.00 0.26
N PRO A 10 -10.16 -4.18 0.51
CA PRO A 10 -10.29 -2.87 -0.10
C PRO A 10 -9.21 -1.90 0.37
N VAL A 11 -8.71 -1.08 -0.55
CA VAL A 11 -7.70 -0.04 -0.30
C VAL A 11 -8.26 1.32 -0.70
N ASN A 12 -8.30 2.25 0.24
CA ASN A 12 -8.62 3.65 -0.01
C ASN A 12 -7.35 4.49 0.06
N VAL A 13 -6.99 5.18 -1.03
CA VAL A 13 -5.80 6.05 -1.07
C VAL A 13 -6.21 7.50 -0.86
N VAL A 14 -5.70 8.13 0.19
CA VAL A 14 -6.03 9.51 0.56
C VAL A 14 -4.79 10.41 0.50
N ALA A 15 -4.99 11.68 0.15
CA ALA A 15 -3.96 12.73 0.13
C ALA A 15 -4.29 13.88 1.10
N GLY A 16 -5.27 13.69 1.98
CA GLY A 16 -5.83 14.72 2.84
C GLY A 16 -6.19 14.14 4.21
N PRO A 17 -7.13 14.79 4.95
CA PRO A 17 -7.50 14.35 6.29
C PRO A 17 -7.84 12.86 6.34
N LEU A 18 -7.26 12.17 7.31
CA LEU A 18 -7.55 10.76 7.54
C LEU A 18 -9.02 10.58 7.96
N PRO A 19 -9.73 9.58 7.41
CA PRO A 19 -11.03 9.19 7.93
C PRO A 19 -10.94 8.76 9.40
N PRO A 20 -12.05 8.80 10.15
CA PRO A 20 -12.09 8.24 11.49
C PRO A 20 -11.67 6.76 11.51
N MET A 21 -10.77 6.42 12.43
CA MET A 21 -10.30 5.05 12.61
C MET A 21 -11.43 4.17 13.12
N SER A 22 -11.76 3.14 12.36
CA SER A 22 -12.75 2.12 12.74
C SER A 22 -12.03 0.80 13.03
N GLU A 23 -12.67 -0.08 13.80
CA GLU A 23 -12.14 -1.40 14.08
C GLU A 23 -11.94 -2.19 12.77
N GLY A 24 -10.82 -2.92 12.67
CA GLY A 24 -10.46 -3.68 11.47
C GLY A 24 -9.88 -2.85 10.32
N VAL A 25 -9.78 -1.52 10.45
CA VAL A 25 -9.13 -0.66 9.44
C VAL A 25 -7.66 -0.46 9.76
N ALA A 26 -6.78 -0.81 8.82
CA ALA A 26 -5.36 -0.48 8.91
C ALA A 26 -5.07 0.84 8.20
N VAL A 27 -4.27 1.71 8.82
CA VAL A 27 -3.67 2.87 8.15
C VAL A 27 -2.21 2.57 7.86
N VAL A 28 -1.78 2.84 6.63
CA VAL A 28 -0.38 2.84 6.21
C VAL A 28 -0.03 4.20 5.62
N THR A 29 1.06 4.81 6.09
CA THR A 29 1.53 6.10 5.59
C THR A 29 2.72 5.90 4.66
N LEU A 30 2.66 6.48 3.46
CA LEU A 30 3.77 6.47 2.52
C LEU A 30 4.82 7.48 2.96
N ALA A 31 6.01 6.98 3.28
CA ALA A 31 7.10 7.82 3.74
C ALA A 31 7.80 8.48 2.55
N GLY A 32 8.23 9.74 2.75
CA GLY A 32 9.11 10.41 1.81
C GLY A 32 10.53 9.85 1.78
N ALA A 33 11.35 10.40 0.88
CA ALA A 33 12.76 10.07 0.79
C ALA A 33 13.51 10.45 2.09
N LEU A 34 14.48 9.62 2.47
CA LEU A 34 15.34 9.85 3.63
C LEU A 34 16.51 10.82 3.33
N HIS A 35 16.79 11.05 2.05
CA HIS A 35 17.84 11.94 1.58
C HIS A 35 17.51 12.46 0.18
N ALA A 36 18.25 13.48 -0.25
CA ALA A 36 18.07 14.10 -1.55
C ALA A 36 18.53 13.19 -2.69
N HIS A 37 17.76 13.20 -3.78
CA HIS A 37 18.11 12.54 -5.04
C HIS A 37 17.89 13.51 -6.20
N ALA A 38 18.64 13.33 -7.28
CA ALA A 38 18.24 13.87 -8.56
C ALA A 38 16.97 13.16 -9.05
N PRO A 39 16.12 13.81 -9.87
CA PRO A 39 14.97 13.16 -10.48
C PRO A 39 15.36 11.86 -11.19
N GLY A 40 14.66 10.76 -10.87
CA GLY A 40 14.94 9.43 -11.44
C GLY A 40 16.17 8.70 -10.87
N ALA A 41 16.92 9.31 -9.94
CA ALA A 41 18.10 8.72 -9.31
C ALA A 41 17.83 8.21 -7.88
N GLU A 42 16.57 7.91 -7.56
CA GLU A 42 16.18 7.42 -6.24
C GLU A 42 16.87 6.10 -5.92
N CYS A 43 17.52 6.03 -4.75
CA CYS A 43 18.05 4.76 -4.27
C CYS A 43 16.90 3.77 -3.99
N PRO A 44 17.15 2.44 -4.06
CA PRO A 44 16.13 1.42 -3.84
C PRO A 44 15.38 1.58 -2.50
N ALA A 45 16.08 2.05 -1.45
CA ALA A 45 15.46 2.28 -0.16
C ALA A 45 14.40 3.40 -0.22
N CYS A 46 14.71 4.54 -0.83
CA CYS A 46 13.74 5.64 -0.95
C CYS A 46 12.62 5.32 -1.93
N ALA A 47 12.93 4.65 -3.05
CA ALA A 47 11.92 4.16 -3.98
C ALA A 47 10.92 3.22 -3.29
N SER A 48 11.42 2.31 -2.42
CA SER A 48 10.57 1.36 -1.69
C SER A 48 9.67 2.02 -0.63
N ARG A 49 10.16 3.05 0.08
CA ARG A 49 9.40 3.79 1.10
C ARG A 49 8.21 4.55 0.54
N ALA A 50 8.33 5.02 -0.70
CA ALA A 50 7.26 5.72 -1.41
C ALA A 50 6.34 4.78 -2.22
N ASP A 51 6.64 3.48 -2.32
CA ASP A 51 5.83 2.51 -3.07
C ASP A 51 4.76 1.88 -2.18
N VAL A 52 3.49 2.15 -2.50
CA VAL A 52 2.32 1.57 -1.83
C VAL A 52 2.33 0.05 -1.79
N ARG A 53 2.87 -0.61 -2.82
CA ARG A 53 2.94 -2.09 -2.87
C ARG A 53 3.91 -2.62 -1.82
N THR A 54 4.99 -1.90 -1.53
CA THR A 54 5.90 -2.29 -0.45
C THR A 54 5.22 -2.16 0.90
N ALA A 55 4.50 -1.05 1.14
CA ALA A 55 3.77 -0.85 2.39
C ALA A 55 2.70 -1.93 2.63
N LEU A 56 1.89 -2.24 1.60
CA LEU A 56 0.85 -3.26 1.68
C LEU A 56 1.41 -4.69 1.81
N PHE A 57 2.55 -4.98 1.18
CA PHE A 57 3.20 -6.27 1.37
C PHE A 57 3.70 -6.44 2.81
N ASN A 58 4.32 -5.40 3.39
CA ASN A 58 4.77 -5.43 4.78
C ASN A 58 3.60 -5.63 5.74
N LEU A 59 2.47 -4.97 5.50
CA LEU A 59 1.22 -5.15 6.24
C LEU A 59 0.75 -6.62 6.25
N LEU A 60 0.84 -7.33 5.12
CA LEU A 60 0.52 -8.76 5.04
C LEU A 60 1.53 -9.64 5.78
N GLU A 61 2.81 -9.29 5.74
CA GLU A 61 3.83 -10.05 6.46
C GLU A 61 3.71 -9.86 7.97
N GLU A 62 3.40 -8.65 8.45
CA GLU A 62 3.08 -8.40 9.86
C GLU A 62 1.89 -9.27 10.32
N ALA A 63 0.82 -9.33 9.51
CA ALA A 63 -0.32 -10.19 9.82
C ALA A 63 0.03 -11.68 9.81
N ARG A 64 0.83 -12.12 8.82
CA ARG A 64 1.32 -13.52 8.71
C ARG A 64 2.16 -13.93 9.93
N LEU A 65 2.93 -13.00 10.48
CA LEU A 65 3.78 -13.20 11.65
C LEU A 65 3.02 -13.06 12.98
N GLY A 66 1.72 -12.75 12.95
CA GLY A 66 0.90 -12.53 14.15
C GLY A 66 1.24 -11.24 14.90
N LEU A 67 1.96 -10.31 14.28
CA LEU A 67 2.31 -9.02 14.88
C LEU A 67 1.13 -8.05 14.90
N ARG A 68 0.13 -8.31 14.06
CA ARG A 68 -1.13 -7.57 13.99
C ARG A 68 -2.24 -8.46 13.41
N PRO A 69 -3.53 -8.17 13.65
CA PRO A 69 -4.61 -8.83 12.94
C PRO A 69 -4.60 -8.48 11.45
N GLU A 70 -5.14 -9.38 10.62
CA GLU A 70 -5.37 -9.11 9.21
C GLU A 70 -6.44 -8.01 9.05
N PRO A 71 -6.18 -6.96 8.24
CA PRO A 71 -7.12 -5.85 8.11
C PRO A 71 -8.32 -6.23 7.24
N LEU A 72 -9.48 -5.67 7.58
CA LEU A 72 -10.70 -5.73 6.78
C LEU A 72 -10.72 -4.66 5.68
N GLU A 73 -10.05 -3.53 5.92
CA GLU A 73 -9.88 -2.42 4.99
C GLU A 73 -8.53 -1.75 5.25
N VAL A 74 -7.94 -1.17 4.22
CA VAL A 74 -6.71 -0.36 4.34
C VAL A 74 -6.93 1.05 3.85
N ILE A 75 -6.52 2.03 4.64
CA ILE A 75 -6.36 3.41 4.24
C ILE A 75 -4.87 3.66 4.00
N VAL A 76 -4.52 4.11 2.79
CA VAL A 76 -3.18 4.55 2.44
C VAL A 76 -3.15 6.06 2.51
N ASP A 77 -2.44 6.60 3.51
CA ASP A 77 -2.10 8.01 3.55
C ASP A 77 -0.89 8.28 2.66
N ALA A 78 -1.14 8.91 1.51
CA ALA A 78 -0.11 9.26 0.56
C ALA A 78 0.60 10.60 0.90
N GLY A 79 0.04 11.40 1.81
CA GLY A 79 0.56 12.72 2.22
C GLY A 79 0.58 13.82 1.15
N SER A 80 0.34 13.49 -0.14
CA SER A 80 0.29 14.44 -1.25
C SER A 80 -0.54 13.88 -2.41
N PRO A 81 -1.21 14.74 -3.21
CA PRO A 81 -1.99 14.30 -4.37
C PRO A 81 -1.16 13.52 -5.39
N GLU A 82 0.09 13.92 -5.65
CA GLU A 82 0.98 13.28 -6.62
C GLU A 82 1.33 11.85 -6.21
N ARG A 83 1.58 11.64 -4.91
CA ARG A 83 1.81 10.29 -4.38
C ARG A 83 0.54 9.46 -4.38
N ALA A 84 -0.62 10.06 -4.15
CA ALA A 84 -1.89 9.35 -4.22
C ALA A 84 -2.19 8.84 -5.63
N GLU A 85 -1.99 9.69 -6.65
CA GLU A 85 -2.12 9.29 -8.06
C GLU A 85 -1.16 8.16 -8.42
N ARG A 86 0.12 8.27 -8.01
CA ARG A 86 1.11 7.22 -8.25
C ARG A 86 0.74 5.91 -7.56
N ALA A 87 0.23 5.96 -6.34
CA ALA A 87 -0.23 4.79 -5.59
C ALA A 87 -1.46 4.15 -6.27
N ARG A 88 -2.44 4.94 -6.72
CA ARG A 88 -3.59 4.46 -7.49
C ARG A 88 -3.15 3.78 -8.78
N ALA A 89 -2.25 4.40 -9.55
CA ALA A 89 -1.69 3.82 -10.76
C ALA A 89 -0.99 2.46 -10.49
N ALA A 90 -0.23 2.35 -9.39
CA ALA A 90 0.40 1.10 -8.98
C ALA A 90 -0.62 0.00 -8.68
N LEU A 91 -1.68 0.33 -7.92
CA LEU A 91 -2.72 -0.62 -7.51
C LEU A 91 -3.67 -1.02 -8.65
N SER A 92 -3.86 -0.14 -9.63
CA SER A 92 -4.62 -0.41 -10.85
C SER A 92 -3.82 -1.16 -11.92
N GLY A 93 -2.54 -1.46 -11.67
CA GLY A 93 -1.67 -2.17 -12.62
C GLY A 93 -1.16 -1.33 -13.79
N LEU A 94 -1.24 0.00 -13.70
CA LEU A 94 -0.72 0.93 -14.70
C LEU A 94 0.80 1.12 -14.61
N LEU A 95 1.40 0.73 -13.48
CA LEU A 95 2.85 0.73 -13.30
C LEU A 95 3.41 -0.71 -13.36
N PRO A 96 4.61 -0.91 -13.93
CA PRO A 96 5.19 -2.24 -14.06
C PRO A 96 5.43 -2.88 -12.69
N ALA A 97 5.21 -4.19 -12.63
CA ALA A 97 5.64 -5.00 -11.49
C ALA A 97 7.18 -5.12 -11.50
N THR A 98 7.77 -4.90 -10.34
CA THR A 98 9.22 -4.92 -10.11
C THR A 98 9.67 -6.19 -9.37
N GLY A 99 8.74 -6.95 -8.80
CA GLY A 99 9.05 -8.22 -8.14
C GLY A 99 7.81 -9.01 -7.70
N LEU A 100 8.03 -10.23 -7.18
CA LEU A 100 6.98 -11.16 -6.76
C LEU A 100 6.02 -10.57 -5.69
N ARG A 101 6.52 -9.65 -4.85
CA ARG A 101 5.69 -8.95 -3.86
C ARG A 101 4.53 -8.20 -4.50
N ASP A 102 4.75 -7.59 -5.67
CA ASP A 102 3.76 -6.75 -6.34
C ASP A 102 2.58 -7.61 -6.83
N HIS A 103 2.87 -8.83 -7.30
CA HIS A 103 1.85 -9.80 -7.66
C HIS A 103 1.06 -10.30 -6.46
N ARG A 104 1.70 -10.48 -5.29
CA ARG A 104 0.98 -10.86 -4.07
C ARG A 104 0.03 -9.76 -3.61
N VAL A 105 0.48 -8.50 -3.67
CA VAL A 105 -0.36 -7.33 -3.38
C VAL A 105 -1.55 -7.28 -4.33
N ALA A 106 -1.32 -7.40 -5.65
CA ALA A 106 -2.38 -7.36 -6.66
C ALA A 106 -3.44 -8.47 -6.50
N ARG A 107 -3.07 -9.62 -5.93
CA ARG A 107 -4.02 -10.71 -5.63
C ARG A 107 -4.85 -10.45 -4.38
N ARG A 108 -4.25 -9.79 -3.38
CA ARG A 108 -4.83 -9.66 -2.04
C ARG A 108 -5.61 -8.36 -1.84
N PHE A 109 -5.26 -7.30 -2.57
CA PHE A 109 -5.85 -5.97 -2.43
C PHE A 109 -6.61 -5.52 -3.68
N VAL A 110 -7.60 -4.65 -3.48
CA VAL A 110 -8.36 -4.01 -4.57
C VAL A 110 -8.57 -2.54 -4.24
N LEU A 111 -8.39 -1.66 -5.22
CA LEU A 111 -8.66 -0.23 -5.03
C LEU A 111 -10.16 -0.02 -4.81
N LYS A 112 -10.52 0.69 -3.75
CA LYS A 112 -11.90 1.13 -3.49
C LYS A 112 -12.24 2.22 -4.49
N ALA A 113 -13.34 2.03 -5.21
CA ALA A 113 -13.86 2.99 -6.19
C ALA A 113 -14.27 4.30 -5.51
#